data_AF-A0A380DPM1-F1
#
_entry.id   AF-A0A380DPM1-F1
#
_cell.length_a   1.000
_cell.length_b   1.000
_cell.length_c   1.000
_cell.angle_alpha   90.00
_cell.angle_beta   90.00
_cell.angle_gamma   90.00
#
_symmetry.space_group_name_H-M   'P 1'
#
loop_
_entity.id
_entity.type
_entity.pdbx_description
1 polymer ?
#
loop_
_entity_poly.entity_id
_entity_poly.type
_entity_poly.pdbx_seq_one_letter_code
_entity_poly.pdbx_strand_id
1 'polypeptide(L)' 'MSNKNKSYDYVIIGGGSAGSVLGNRLSEDKDKEVLV' A
#
# COMPACT_ATOMS: atom_id res chain seq x y z
N MET A 1 -12.99 15.48 -16.81
CA MET A 1 -11.78 14.90 -16.17
C MET A 1 -12.00 14.85 -14.66
N SER A 2 -12.20 13.69 -14.06
CA SER A 2 -12.27 13.57 -12.59
C SER A 2 -10.88 13.21 -12.09
N ASN A 3 -10.18 14.16 -11.47
CA ASN A 3 -8.98 13.87 -10.69
C ASN A 3 -9.42 13.19 -9.39
N LYS A 4 -9.39 11.86 -9.35
CA LYS A 4 -9.55 11.12 -8.10
C LYS A 4 -8.23 11.17 -7.34
N ASN A 5 -8.12 12.07 -6.37
CA ASN A 5 -7.09 11.98 -5.35
C ASN A 5 -7.36 10.72 -4.52
N LYS A 6 -6.53 9.69 -4.72
CA LYS A 6 -6.53 8.51 -3.86
C LYS A 6 -5.61 8.77 -2.69
N SER A 7 -6.10 8.46 -1.49
CA SER A 7 -5.30 8.47 -0.26
C SER A 7 -5.06 7.02 0.14
N TYR A 8 -3.89 6.76 0.72
CA TYR A 8 -3.52 5.46 1.28
C TYR A 8 -2.86 5.73 2.64
N ASP A 9 -3.01 4.81 3.59
CA ASP A 9 -2.28 4.87 4.86
C ASP A 9 -0.78 4.63 4.65
N TYR A 10 -0.45 3.75 3.70
CA TYR A 10 0.92 3.38 3.39
C TYR A 10 1.14 3.31 1.88
N VAL A 11 2.28 3.84 1.44
CA VAL A 11 2.79 3.68 0.07
C VAL A 11 4.20 3.12 0.14
N ILE A 12 4.36 1.88 -0.32
CA ILE A 12 5.64 1.21 -0.47
C ILE A 12 6.12 1.48 -1.90
N ILE A 13 7.37 1.92 -2.06
CA ILE A 13 7.96 2.14 -3.38
C ILE A 13 8.96 1.02 -3.66
N GLY A 14 8.54 0.08 -4.52
CA GLY A 14 9.35 -1.03 -5.00
C GLY A 14 8.87 -2.39 -4.49
N GLY A 15 8.26 -3.18 -5.37
CA GLY A 15 7.74 -4.53 -5.10
C GLY A 15 8.78 -5.66 -5.10
N GLY A 16 10.00 -5.38 -4.63
CA GLY A 16 11.03 -6.42 -4.43
C GLY A 16 10.74 -7.28 -3.18
N SER A 17 11.68 -8.14 -2.80
CA SER A 17 11.52 -9.04 -1.64
C SER A 17 11.10 -8.32 -0.35
N ALA A 18 11.73 -7.19 -0.04
CA ALA A 18 11.37 -6.38 1.12
C ALA A 18 9.98 -5.73 0.98
N GLY A 19 9.66 -5.19 -0.20
CA GLY A 19 8.38 -4.53 -0.46
C GLY A 19 7.20 -5.49 -0.39
N SER A 20 7.34 -6.70 -0.94
CA SER A 20 6.29 -7.73 -0.87
C SER A 20 6.04 -8.21 0.56
N VAL A 21 7.09 -8.42 1.35
CA VAL A 21 6.94 -8.85 2.76
C VAL A 21 6.28 -7.76 3.59
N LEU A 22 6.71 -6.51 3.45
CA LEU A 22 6.12 -5.37 4.14
C LEU A 22 4.66 -5.15 3.71
N GLY A 23 4.37 -5.19 2.41
CA GLY A 23 3.01 -5.06 1.90
C GLY A 23 2.08 -6.14 2.44
N ASN A 24 2.56 -7.40 2.46
CA ASN A 24 1.77 -8.51 3.00
C ASN A 24 1.49 -8.34 4.49
N ARG A 25 2.47 -7.89 5.29
CA ARG A 25 2.30 -7.67 6.73
C ARG A 25 1.37 -6.49 7.04
N LEU A 26 1.53 -5.37 6.35
CA LEU A 26 0.69 -4.18 6.58
C LEU A 26 -0.76 -4.41 6.13
N SER A 27 -0.98 -5.25 5.12
CA SER A 27 -2.33 -5.58 4.62
C SER A 27 -3.09 -6.57 5.51
N GLU A 28 -2.47 -7.13 6.56
CA GLU A 28 -3.17 -7.94 7.55
C GLU A 28 -4.15 -7.10 8.39
N ASP A 29 -3.88 -5.80 8.53
CA ASP A 29 -4.80 -4.84 9.14
C ASP A 29 -5.86 -4.43 8.12
N LYS A 30 -7.11 -4.84 8.37
CA LYS A 30 -8.24 -4.59 7.47
C LYS A 30 -8.66 -3.13 7.41
N ASP A 31 -8.26 -2.33 8.38
CA ASP A 31 -8.58 -0.91 8.45
C ASP A 31 -7.54 -0.04 7.72
N LYS A 32 -6.52 -0.66 7.11
CA LYS A 32 -5.42 0.02 6.42
C LYS A 32 -5.44 -0.20 4.92
N GLU A 33 -5.30 0.89 4.17
CA GLU A 33 -5.11 0.84 2.72
C GLU A 33 -3.62 0.96 2.37
N VAL A 34 -3.07 -0.09 1.76
CA VAL A 34 -1.65 -0.19 1.39
C VAL A 34 -1.51 -0.20 -0.14
N LEU A 35 -0.65 0.67 -0.66
CA LEU A 35 -0.18 0.65 -2.04
C LEU A 35 1.26 0.16 -2.08
N VAL A 36 1.58 -0.76 -3.00
CA VAL A 36 2.93 -1.34 -3.18
C VAL A 36 3.41 -1.13 -4.62
#